data_AF-A0A7L5DWL9-F1
#
_entry.id   AF-A0A7L5DWL9-F1
#
_cell.length_a   1.000
_cell.length_b   1.000
_cell.length_c   1.000
_cell.angle_alpha   90.00
_cell.angle_beta   90.00
_cell.angle_gamma   90.00
#
_symmetry.space_group_name_H-M   'P 1'
#
loop_
_entity.id
_entity.type
_entity.pdbx_description
1 polymer ?
#
loop_
_entity_poly.entity_id
_entity_poly.type
_entity_poly.pdbx_seq_one_letter_code
_entity_poly.pdbx_strand_id
1 'polypeptide(L)'
;MYGAMIVGIEPPKFEGAYSIWKAAEVYRDAASLLYKRMQATIASYDLQFLLVQPCIVLEAFSIELYLKCLYQIENNKQANKIHNLKDLFILLTDVRKERLRLVYDTMCKNSNDLNFIRKSIPDINIELDYILELMSHTFQEFRYSYDSNIKLKGYYCLGEFQEALRTVILELNPEWKILVATGNIGEHDAEFKQANESTTKIIS
;
A
#
# COMPACT_ATOMS: atom_id res chain seq x y z
N MET A 1 26.88 -3.34 2.14
CA MET A 1 26.98 -1.90 1.85
C MET A 1 26.29 -1.17 2.98
N TYR A 2 27.06 -0.53 3.87
CA TYR A 2 26.52 0.30 4.96
C TYR A 2 26.31 1.71 4.44
N GLY A 3 25.10 2.24 4.60
CA GLY A 3 24.72 3.58 4.15
C GLY A 3 25.47 4.67 4.91
N ALA A 4 25.79 5.77 4.23
CA ALA A 4 26.34 6.97 4.85
C ALA A 4 25.39 7.44 5.96
N MET A 5 25.88 7.47 7.20
CA MET A 5 25.11 8.06 8.30
C MET A 5 25.01 9.56 8.04
N ILE A 6 23.79 10.07 7.91
CA ILE A 6 23.55 11.51 7.97
C ILE A 6 23.93 11.93 9.39
N VAL A 7 25.02 12.69 9.51
CA VAL A 7 25.58 13.12 10.80
C VAL A 7 24.52 13.90 11.57
N GLY A 8 24.10 13.36 12.73
CA GLY A 8 23.16 14.03 13.64
C GLY A 8 21.75 13.44 13.73
N ILE A 9 21.42 12.36 13.00
CA ILE A 9 20.14 11.65 13.19
C ILE A 9 20.38 10.39 14.02
N GLU A 10 19.75 10.32 15.19
CA GLU A 10 19.78 9.12 16.03
C GLU A 10 19.11 7.93 15.30
N PRO A 11 19.63 6.69 15.48
CA PRO A 11 19.01 5.52 14.89
C PRO A 11 17.57 5.35 15.42
N PRO A 12 16.65 4.83 14.59
CA PRO A 12 15.26 4.64 15.00
C PRO A 12 15.18 3.67 16.17
N LYS A 13 14.36 4.02 17.18
CA LYS A 13 14.12 3.22 18.38
C LYS A 13 13.72 1.76 18.08
N PHE A 14 13.08 1.53 16.94
CA PHE A 14 12.63 0.23 16.46
C PHE A 14 13.26 -0.12 15.11
N GLU A 15 14.58 -0.35 15.07
CA GLU A 15 15.32 -0.61 13.81
C GLU A 15 14.69 -1.71 12.94
N GLY A 16 14.20 -2.79 13.57
CA GLY A 16 13.48 -3.86 12.87
C GLY A 16 12.17 -3.39 12.26
N ALA A 17 11.33 -2.67 13.02
CA ALA A 17 10.06 -2.14 12.51
C ALA A 17 10.28 -1.09 11.42
N TYR A 18 11.31 -0.27 11.55
CA TYR A 18 11.70 0.72 10.55
C TYR A 18 12.13 0.06 9.23
N SER A 19 12.88 -1.04 9.30
CA SER A 19 13.27 -1.81 8.12
C SER A 19 12.06 -2.41 7.39
N ILE A 20 11.07 -2.92 8.14
CA ILE A 20 9.80 -3.41 7.58
C ILE A 20 9.01 -2.25 6.96
N TRP A 21 8.93 -1.10 7.63
CA TRP A 21 8.24 0.08 7.11
C TRP A 21 8.83 0.58 5.80
N LYS A 22 10.15 0.67 5.68
CA LYS A 22 10.80 1.03 4.40
C LYS A 22 10.44 0.07 3.27
N ALA A 23 10.43 -1.23 3.55
CA ALA A 23 10.01 -2.21 2.56
C ALA A 23 8.54 -1.99 2.14
N ALA A 24 7.65 -1.71 3.10
CA ALA A 24 6.26 -1.40 2.84
C ALA A 24 6.07 -0.14 1.96
N GLU A 25 6.86 0.92 2.19
CA GLU A 25 6.86 2.14 1.37
C GLU A 25 7.28 1.83 -0.08
N VAL A 26 8.30 0.99 -0.29
CA VAL A 26 8.73 0.59 -1.65
C VAL A 26 7.61 -0.14 -2.40
N TYR A 27 6.91 -1.06 -1.74
CA TYR A 27 5.77 -1.76 -2.36
C TYR A 27 4.60 -0.81 -2.65
N ARG A 28 4.33 0.15 -1.75
CA ARG A 28 3.33 1.20 -2.01
C ARG A 28 3.70 2.00 -3.25
N ASP A 29 4.93 2.48 -3.32
CA ASP A 29 5.37 3.35 -4.41
C ASP A 29 5.32 2.61 -5.74
N ALA A 30 5.71 1.33 -5.76
CA ALA A 30 5.57 0.46 -6.93
C ALA A 30 4.10 0.30 -7.36
N ALA A 31 3.18 0.08 -6.41
CA ALA A 31 1.74 0.03 -6.71
C ALA A 31 1.24 1.37 -7.29
N SER A 32 1.62 2.49 -6.67
CA SER A 32 1.25 3.83 -7.14
C SER A 32 1.73 4.10 -8.58
N LEU A 33 2.95 3.66 -8.92
CA LEU A 33 3.48 3.78 -10.29
C LEU A 33 2.67 2.97 -11.29
N LEU A 34 2.29 1.73 -10.96
CA LEU A 34 1.42 0.92 -11.80
C LEU A 34 0.04 1.54 -11.96
N TYR A 35 -0.54 2.07 -10.87
CA TYR A 35 -1.83 2.73 -10.89
C TYR A 35 -1.81 3.97 -11.80
N LYS A 36 -0.78 4.82 -11.68
CA LYS A 36 -0.58 5.97 -12.58
C LYS A 36 -0.44 5.53 -14.04
N ARG A 37 0.31 4.46 -14.30
CA ARG A 37 0.46 3.90 -15.64
C ARG A 37 -0.88 3.40 -16.18
N MET A 38 -1.67 2.71 -15.37
CA MET A 38 -3.01 2.25 -15.71
C MET A 38 -3.93 3.43 -16.07
N GLN A 39 -3.97 4.49 -15.26
CA GLN A 39 -4.77 5.69 -15.53
C GLN A 39 -4.34 6.43 -16.82
N ALA A 40 -3.04 6.48 -17.09
CA ALA A 40 -2.51 7.15 -18.29
C ALA A 40 -2.72 6.32 -19.58
N THR A 41 -3.05 5.04 -19.47
CA THR A 41 -3.17 4.16 -20.62
C THR A 41 -4.60 4.23 -21.18
N ILE A 42 -4.75 4.86 -22.35
CA ILE A 42 -5.96 4.77 -23.18
C ILE A 42 -5.96 3.39 -23.88
N ALA A 43 -6.02 2.30 -23.12
CA ALA A 43 -6.02 0.95 -23.66
C ALA A 43 -7.35 0.24 -23.49
N SER A 44 -7.47 -0.87 -24.21
CA SER A 44 -8.52 -1.85 -24.02
C SER A 44 -8.61 -2.29 -22.56
N TYR A 45 -9.83 -2.68 -22.17
CA TYR A 45 -10.13 -3.24 -20.86
C TYR A 45 -9.15 -4.33 -20.43
N ASP A 46 -8.71 -5.17 -21.36
CA ASP A 46 -7.77 -6.27 -21.12
C ASP A 46 -6.41 -5.78 -20.59
N LEU A 47 -5.86 -4.69 -21.14
CA LEU A 47 -4.57 -4.19 -20.67
C LEU A 47 -4.68 -3.53 -19.29
N GLN A 48 -5.79 -2.83 -19.01
CA GLN A 48 -6.04 -2.30 -17.67
C GLN A 48 -6.15 -3.44 -16.65
N PHE A 49 -6.81 -4.53 -17.02
CA PHE A 49 -6.90 -5.75 -16.22
C PHE A 49 -5.53 -6.39 -15.96
N LEU A 50 -4.64 -6.42 -16.95
CA LEU A 50 -3.27 -6.92 -16.75
C LEU A 50 -2.42 -6.04 -15.82
N LEU A 51 -2.71 -4.73 -15.74
CA LEU A 51 -2.00 -3.80 -14.87
C LEU A 51 -2.58 -3.75 -13.44
N VAL A 52 -3.89 -3.95 -13.29
CA VAL A 52 -4.54 -3.86 -11.96
C VAL A 52 -4.14 -5.03 -11.06
N GLN A 53 -3.94 -6.23 -11.62
CA GLN A 53 -3.54 -7.41 -10.84
C GLN A 53 -2.22 -7.22 -10.08
N PRO A 54 -1.10 -6.86 -10.73
CA PRO A 54 0.15 -6.61 -10.00
C PRO A 54 0.03 -5.41 -9.07
N CYS A 55 -0.79 -4.40 -9.40
CA CYS A 55 -1.06 -3.29 -8.48
C CYS A 55 -1.65 -3.79 -7.15
N ILE A 56 -2.72 -4.58 -7.21
CA ILE A 56 -3.40 -5.13 -6.03
C ILE A 56 -2.47 -6.02 -5.20
N VAL A 57 -1.63 -6.84 -5.84
CA VAL A 57 -0.65 -7.68 -5.15
C VAL A 57 0.38 -6.83 -4.39
N LEU A 58 0.87 -5.76 -5.00
CA LEU A 58 1.84 -4.85 -4.37
C LEU A 58 1.20 -4.07 -3.21
N GLU A 59 -0.04 -3.62 -3.35
CA GLU A 59 -0.81 -3.00 -2.26
C GLU A 59 -0.98 -3.98 -1.10
N ALA A 60 -1.37 -5.22 -1.38
CA ALA A 60 -1.51 -6.26 -0.36
C ALA A 60 -0.20 -6.53 0.37
N PHE A 61 0.95 -6.60 -0.33
CA PHE A 61 2.26 -6.75 0.32
C PHE A 61 2.62 -5.56 1.20
N SER A 62 2.36 -4.35 0.73
CA SER A 62 2.59 -3.13 1.52
C SER A 62 1.73 -3.12 2.78
N ILE A 63 0.44 -3.48 2.68
CA ILE A 63 -0.48 -3.63 3.82
C ILE A 63 0.01 -4.70 4.80
N GLU A 64 0.43 -5.88 4.31
CA GLU A 64 1.01 -6.95 5.13
C GLU A 64 2.20 -6.41 5.95
N LEU A 65 3.12 -5.72 5.30
CA LEU A 65 4.32 -5.19 5.95
C LEU A 65 3.99 -4.05 6.92
N TYR A 66 3.04 -3.17 6.60
CA TYR A 66 2.61 -2.15 7.56
C TYR A 66 1.95 -2.76 8.80
N LEU A 67 1.11 -3.79 8.64
CA LEU A 67 0.52 -4.51 9.78
C LEU A 67 1.61 -5.16 10.65
N LYS A 68 2.60 -5.80 10.02
CA LYS A 68 3.76 -6.36 10.72
C LYS A 68 4.60 -5.29 11.44
N CYS A 69 4.77 -4.14 10.81
CA CYS A 69 5.46 -2.98 11.39
C CYS A 69 4.72 -2.50 12.65
N LEU A 70 3.41 -2.25 12.56
CA LEU A 70 2.58 -1.87 13.71
C LEU A 70 2.67 -2.90 14.83
N TYR A 71 2.50 -4.19 14.51
CA TYR A 71 2.61 -5.26 15.50
C TYR A 71 3.96 -5.20 16.24
N GLN A 72 5.06 -4.99 15.52
CA GLN A 72 6.38 -4.89 16.12
C GLN A 72 6.56 -3.63 16.99
N ILE A 73 6.03 -2.48 16.57
CA ILE A 73 6.04 -1.24 17.37
C ILE A 73 5.28 -1.46 18.69
N GLU A 74 4.12 -2.10 18.65
CA GLU A 74 3.26 -2.26 19.84
C GLU A 74 3.76 -3.31 20.82
N ASN A 75 4.25 -4.43 20.29
CA ASN A 75 4.56 -5.61 21.10
C ASN A 75 6.06 -5.75 21.38
N ASN A 76 6.90 -4.94 20.73
CA ASN A 76 8.36 -5.09 20.72
C ASN A 76 8.79 -6.53 20.37
N LYS A 77 8.04 -7.17 19.47
CA LYS A 77 8.24 -8.56 19.02
C LYS A 77 8.29 -8.60 17.51
N GLN A 78 9.12 -9.49 16.98
CA GLN A 78 9.13 -9.76 15.55
C GLN A 78 7.75 -10.30 15.15
N ALA A 79 7.21 -9.81 14.04
CA ALA A 79 5.98 -10.36 13.50
C ALA A 79 6.20 -11.83 13.10
N ASN A 80 5.26 -12.69 13.47
CA ASN A 80 5.26 -14.08 13.07
C ASN A 80 5.19 -14.21 11.53
N LYS A 81 5.49 -15.39 10.98
CA LYS A 81 5.38 -15.72 9.55
C LYS A 81 3.92 -15.87 9.09
N ILE A 82 3.05 -14.97 9.53
CA ILE A 82 1.65 -14.87 9.15
C ILE A 82 1.57 -13.96 7.92
N HIS A 83 0.81 -14.38 6.92
CA HIS A 83 0.60 -13.64 5.67
C HIS A 83 -0.86 -13.23 5.49
N ASN A 84 -1.77 -13.85 6.23
CA ASN A 84 -3.18 -13.48 6.22
C ASN A 84 -3.36 -12.11 6.90
N LEU A 85 -3.90 -11.14 6.16
CA LEU A 85 -4.01 -9.76 6.61
C LEU A 85 -5.01 -9.60 7.77
N LYS A 86 -6.10 -10.38 7.76
CA LYS A 86 -7.07 -10.39 8.85
C LYS A 86 -6.44 -10.93 10.13
N ASP A 87 -5.70 -12.02 10.05
CA ASP A 87 -4.98 -12.59 11.19
C ASP A 87 -3.95 -11.60 11.75
N LEU A 88 -3.19 -10.91 10.88
CA LEU A 88 -2.25 -9.87 11.29
C LEU A 88 -2.95 -8.69 11.98
N PHE A 89 -4.11 -8.26 11.47
CA PHE A 89 -4.89 -7.18 12.06
C PHE A 89 -5.45 -7.55 13.44
N ILE A 90 -5.91 -8.80 13.62
CA ILE A 90 -6.40 -9.30 14.91
C ILE A 90 -5.31 -9.24 16.00
N LEU A 91 -4.03 -9.40 15.64
CA LEU A 91 -2.91 -9.33 16.57
C LEU A 91 -2.60 -7.91 17.08
N LEU A 92 -3.20 -6.88 16.49
CA LEU A 92 -3.05 -5.50 16.98
C LEU A 92 -3.88 -5.27 18.25
N THR A 93 -3.44 -4.32 19.06
CA THR A 93 -4.20 -3.90 20.26
C THR A 93 -5.56 -3.30 19.86
N ASP A 94 -6.56 -3.40 20.74
CA ASP A 94 -7.90 -2.84 20.46
C ASP A 94 -7.85 -1.33 20.21
N VAL A 95 -7.01 -0.62 20.96
CA VAL A 95 -6.75 0.82 20.76
C VAL A 95 -6.24 1.11 19.34
N ARG A 96 -5.35 0.27 18.82
CA ARG A 96 -4.82 0.43 17.45
C ARG A 96 -5.84 0.12 16.39
N LYS A 97 -6.58 -0.98 16.56
CA LYS A 97 -7.63 -1.38 15.62
C LYS A 97 -8.68 -0.29 15.51
N GLU A 98 -9.09 0.30 16.64
CA GLU A 98 -10.04 1.41 16.65
C GLU A 98 -9.48 2.66 15.98
N ARG A 99 -8.22 3.03 16.28
CA ARG A 99 -7.57 4.16 15.60
C ARG A 99 -7.50 3.94 14.08
N LEU A 100 -7.16 2.74 13.63
CA LEU A 100 -7.11 2.39 12.21
C LEU A 100 -8.48 2.49 11.55
N ARG A 101 -9.55 1.98 12.18
CA ARG A 101 -10.92 2.12 11.65
C ARG A 101 -11.30 3.59 11.47
N LEU A 102 -11.05 4.43 12.46
CA LEU A 102 -11.36 5.85 12.38
C LEU A 102 -10.63 6.56 11.23
N VAL A 103 -9.32 6.29 11.07
CA VAL A 103 -8.52 6.89 9.99
C VAL A 103 -8.97 6.36 8.64
N TYR A 104 -9.17 5.05 8.52
CA TYR A 104 -9.65 4.39 7.31
C TYR A 104 -11.01 4.94 6.86
N ASP A 105 -11.99 5.05 7.77
CA ASP A 105 -13.31 5.59 7.47
C ASP A 105 -13.22 7.04 6.97
N THR A 106 -12.30 7.81 7.54
CA THR A 106 -12.04 9.19 7.12
C THR A 106 -11.45 9.22 5.70
N MET A 107 -10.48 8.36 5.40
CA MET A 107 -9.91 8.25 4.05
C MET A 107 -10.97 7.83 3.03
N CYS A 108 -11.80 6.84 3.38
CA CYS A 108 -12.85 6.35 2.49
C CYS A 108 -13.94 7.39 2.20
N LYS A 109 -14.28 8.24 3.18
CA LYS A 109 -15.23 9.34 2.99
C LYS A 109 -14.72 10.39 2.01
N ASN A 110 -13.41 10.63 2.01
CA ASN A 110 -12.77 11.67 1.21
C ASN A 110 -12.22 11.17 -0.14
N SER A 111 -12.32 9.87 -0.43
CA SER A 111 -11.80 9.29 -1.67
C SER A 111 -12.67 9.59 -2.89
N ASN A 112 -12.09 10.25 -3.88
CA ASN A 112 -12.73 10.50 -5.17
C ASN A 112 -12.99 9.21 -5.94
N ASP A 113 -12.06 8.26 -5.89
CA ASP A 113 -12.17 6.98 -6.59
C ASP A 113 -13.32 6.15 -6.01
N LEU A 114 -13.45 6.09 -4.68
CA LEU A 114 -14.59 5.42 -4.05
C LEU A 114 -15.91 6.13 -4.31
N ASN A 115 -15.92 7.47 -4.38
CA ASN A 115 -17.11 8.21 -4.75
C ASN A 115 -17.54 7.93 -6.19
N PHE A 116 -16.60 7.67 -7.11
CA PHE A 116 -16.89 7.21 -8.46
C PHE A 116 -17.44 5.77 -8.46
N ILE A 117 -16.81 4.86 -7.70
CA ILE A 117 -17.22 3.46 -7.61
C ILE A 117 -18.64 3.35 -7.00
N ARG A 118 -18.95 4.10 -5.93
CA ARG A 118 -20.29 4.13 -5.31
C ARG A 118 -21.40 4.52 -6.27
N LYS A 119 -21.12 5.39 -7.25
CA LYS A 119 -22.10 5.74 -8.30
C LYS A 119 -22.40 4.55 -9.21
N SER A 120 -21.44 3.66 -9.40
CA SER A 120 -21.56 2.47 -10.25
C SER A 120 -22.08 1.26 -9.48
N ILE A 121 -21.79 1.18 -8.18
CA ILE A 121 -22.15 0.09 -7.27
C ILE A 121 -22.68 0.72 -5.96
N PRO A 122 -23.98 1.05 -5.89
CA PRO A 122 -24.55 1.77 -4.74
C PRO A 122 -24.40 1.03 -3.40
N ASP A 123 -24.51 -0.30 -3.40
CA ASP A 123 -24.49 -1.14 -2.20
C ASP A 123 -23.11 -1.77 -1.93
N ILE A 124 -22.05 -1.06 -2.31
CA ILE A 124 -20.68 -1.52 -2.09
C ILE A 124 -20.34 -1.55 -0.59
N ASN A 125 -19.98 -2.73 -0.07
CA ASN A 125 -19.52 -2.85 1.32
C ASN A 125 -18.05 -2.48 1.42
N ILE A 126 -17.75 -1.36 2.05
CA ILE A 126 -16.39 -0.85 2.25
C ILE A 126 -15.94 -0.90 3.71
N GLU A 127 -16.66 -1.61 4.58
CA GLU A 127 -16.28 -1.74 5.98
C GLU A 127 -14.93 -2.46 6.10
N LEU A 128 -14.05 -1.97 6.98
CA LEU A 128 -12.68 -2.49 7.08
C LEU A 128 -12.65 -4.00 7.34
N ASP A 129 -13.51 -4.51 8.21
CA ASP A 129 -13.54 -5.94 8.54
C ASP A 129 -13.98 -6.80 7.34
N TYR A 130 -14.86 -6.27 6.47
CA TYR A 130 -15.23 -6.91 5.21
C TYR A 130 -14.07 -6.88 4.19
N ILE A 131 -13.39 -5.75 4.06
CA ILE A 131 -12.21 -5.62 3.19
C ILE A 131 -11.09 -6.57 3.65
N LEU A 132 -10.81 -6.65 4.94
CA LEU A 132 -9.82 -7.59 5.50
C LEU A 132 -10.17 -9.05 5.21
N GLU A 133 -11.45 -9.42 5.31
CA GLU A 133 -11.92 -10.76 4.98
C GLU A 133 -11.66 -11.07 3.51
N LEU A 134 -12.08 -10.18 2.62
CA LEU A 134 -11.85 -10.35 1.19
C LEU A 134 -10.35 -10.46 0.87
N MET A 135 -9.53 -9.61 1.50
CA MET A 135 -8.11 -9.58 1.21
C MET A 135 -7.34 -10.80 1.71
N SER A 136 -7.92 -11.58 2.63
CA SER A 136 -7.27 -12.74 3.21
C SER A 136 -6.88 -13.81 2.18
N HIS A 137 -7.53 -13.80 1.02
CA HIS A 137 -7.30 -14.73 -0.09
C HIS A 137 -6.64 -14.09 -1.32
N THR A 138 -6.42 -12.77 -1.32
CA THR A 138 -5.88 -12.00 -2.47
C THR A 138 -4.66 -12.68 -3.10
N PHE A 139 -3.65 -13.02 -2.30
CA PHE A 139 -2.41 -13.58 -2.85
C PHE A 139 -2.64 -14.92 -3.57
N GLN A 140 -3.51 -15.76 -3.03
CA GLN A 140 -3.82 -17.04 -3.65
C GLN A 140 -4.64 -16.83 -4.92
N GLU A 141 -5.64 -15.96 -4.89
CA GLU A 141 -6.47 -15.66 -6.06
C GLU A 141 -5.63 -15.05 -7.19
N PHE A 142 -4.94 -13.94 -6.95
CA PHE A 142 -4.19 -13.27 -8.02
C PHE A 142 -3.04 -14.08 -8.60
N ARG A 143 -2.47 -15.03 -7.84
CA ARG A 143 -1.44 -15.93 -8.38
C ARG A 143 -1.96 -16.82 -9.50
N TYR A 144 -3.24 -17.13 -9.52
CA TYR A 144 -3.88 -18.00 -10.49
C TYR A 144 -4.91 -17.25 -11.34
N SER A 145 -4.76 -15.94 -11.50
CA SER A 145 -5.68 -15.09 -12.27
C SER A 145 -5.78 -15.43 -13.76
N TYR A 146 -4.81 -16.17 -14.29
CA TYR A 146 -4.85 -16.74 -15.63
C TYR A 146 -5.79 -17.95 -15.74
N ASP A 147 -6.20 -18.53 -14.62
CA ASP A 147 -7.24 -19.55 -14.57
C ASP A 147 -8.61 -18.85 -14.58
N SER A 148 -9.29 -18.93 -15.72
CA SER A 148 -10.40 -18.09 -16.25
C SER A 148 -11.62 -17.76 -15.36
N ASN A 149 -11.62 -18.09 -14.07
CA ASN A 149 -12.74 -17.91 -13.15
C ASN A 149 -12.57 -16.75 -12.15
N ILE A 150 -11.45 -16.03 -12.17
CA ILE A 150 -11.21 -14.96 -11.18
C ILE A 150 -11.95 -13.69 -11.58
N LYS A 151 -12.95 -13.33 -10.77
CA LYS A 151 -13.64 -12.05 -10.86
C LYS A 151 -12.92 -11.08 -9.93
N LEU A 152 -12.48 -9.93 -10.44
CA LEU A 152 -12.03 -8.80 -9.63
C LEU A 152 -13.22 -8.25 -8.82
N LYS A 153 -13.56 -8.91 -7.73
CA LYS A 153 -14.60 -8.44 -6.81
C LYS A 153 -13.92 -7.96 -5.56
N GLY A 154 -14.25 -6.74 -5.15
CA GLY A 154 -13.97 -6.31 -3.80
C GLY A 154 -12.64 -5.60 -3.57
N TYR A 155 -11.75 -5.51 -4.57
CA TYR A 155 -10.41 -4.89 -4.43
C TYR A 155 -10.42 -3.36 -4.49
N TYR A 156 -11.49 -2.77 -3.98
CA TYR A 156 -11.61 -1.34 -3.75
C TYR A 156 -11.15 -1.02 -2.32
N CYS A 157 -10.81 0.23 -2.05
CA CYS A 157 -10.37 0.72 -0.73
C CYS A 157 -8.96 0.29 -0.28
N LEU A 158 -8.17 -0.39 -1.12
CA LEU A 158 -6.83 -0.86 -0.74
C LEU A 158 -5.88 0.32 -0.49
N GLY A 159 -5.88 1.31 -1.39
CA GLY A 159 -5.09 2.53 -1.23
C GLY A 159 -5.47 3.30 0.04
N GLU A 160 -6.77 3.41 0.35
CA GLU A 160 -7.26 4.06 1.56
C GLU A 160 -6.82 3.34 2.83
N PHE A 161 -6.86 2.00 2.84
CA PHE A 161 -6.38 1.22 3.97
C PHE A 161 -4.86 1.30 4.13
N GLN A 162 -4.12 1.23 3.03
CA GLN A 162 -2.68 1.41 2.99
C GLN A 162 -2.26 2.79 3.55
N GLU A 163 -2.94 3.87 3.13
CA GLU A 163 -2.69 5.21 3.65
C GLU A 163 -3.12 5.37 5.12
N ALA A 164 -4.20 4.70 5.55
CA ALA A 164 -4.58 4.68 6.96
C ALA A 164 -3.51 4.02 7.84
N LEU A 165 -2.99 2.86 7.42
CA LEU A 165 -1.90 2.18 8.09
C LEU A 165 -0.64 3.05 8.19
N ARG A 166 -0.25 3.63 7.06
CA ARG A 166 0.89 4.54 7.00
C ARG A 166 0.71 5.73 7.94
N THR A 167 -0.45 6.38 7.91
CA THR A 167 -0.77 7.53 8.77
C THR A 167 -0.58 7.16 10.23
N VAL A 168 -1.13 6.02 10.64
CA VAL A 168 -1.05 5.56 12.02
C VAL A 168 0.37 5.16 12.44
N ILE A 169 1.20 4.60 11.55
CA ILE A 169 2.62 4.32 11.83
C ILE A 169 3.39 5.62 12.06
N LEU A 170 3.17 6.61 11.19
CA LEU A 170 3.84 7.91 11.24
C LEU A 170 3.36 8.79 12.40
N GLU A 171 2.18 8.54 12.96
CA GLU A 171 1.74 9.13 14.23
C GLU A 171 2.58 8.61 15.41
N LEU A 172 3.01 7.34 15.36
CA LEU A 172 3.82 6.73 16.42
C LEU A 172 5.31 7.04 16.30
N ASN A 173 5.80 7.22 15.08
CA ASN A 173 7.20 7.45 14.77
C ASN A 173 7.32 8.60 13.76
N PRO A 174 7.01 9.85 14.18
CA PRO A 174 6.99 11.00 13.27
C PRO A 174 8.35 11.30 12.61
N GLU A 175 9.45 10.92 13.25
CA GLU A 175 10.81 11.08 12.74
C GLU A 175 11.07 10.27 11.45
N TRP A 176 10.29 9.21 11.20
CA TRP A 176 10.41 8.41 9.97
C TRP A 176 9.99 9.20 8.72
N LYS A 177 9.16 10.25 8.86
CA LYS A 177 8.80 11.16 7.76
C LYS A 177 10.03 11.83 7.16
N ILE A 178 10.95 12.27 8.02
CA ILE A 178 12.15 13.02 7.61
C ILE A 178 13.11 12.09 6.85
N LEU A 179 13.22 10.84 7.30
CA LEU A 179 14.12 9.85 6.71
C LEU A 179 13.72 9.44 5.29
N VAL A 180 12.42 9.45 4.96
CA VAL A 180 11.96 9.25 3.57
C VAL A 180 12.24 10.47 2.70
N ALA A 181 12.09 11.68 3.24
CA ALA A 181 12.36 12.90 2.48
C ALA A 181 13.85 13.05 2.13
N THR A 182 14.76 12.55 2.99
CA THR A 182 16.21 12.61 2.77
C THR A 182 16.78 11.38 2.05
N GLY A 183 16.07 10.26 2.05
CA GLY A 183 16.46 9.03 1.38
C GLY A 183 15.85 8.87 -0.01
N ASN A 184 16.41 9.56 -1.01
CA ASN A 184 16.43 9.19 -2.44
C ASN A 184 15.42 8.14 -2.95
N ILE A 185 14.17 8.57 -3.14
CA ILE A 185 13.30 8.03 -4.21
C ILE A 185 13.02 9.13 -5.26
N GLY A 186 13.13 10.41 -4.87
CA GLY A 186 12.88 11.57 -5.75
C GLY A 186 13.97 11.89 -6.78
N GLU A 187 15.21 11.39 -6.65
CA GLU A 187 16.24 11.61 -7.70
C GLU A 187 15.91 10.84 -8.99
N HIS A 188 15.24 9.69 -8.89
CA HIS A 188 14.80 8.95 -10.08
C HIS A 188 13.54 9.55 -10.73
N ASP A 189 12.76 10.38 -10.04
CA ASP A 189 11.60 11.07 -10.66
C ASP A 189 12.04 12.08 -11.73
N ALA A 190 13.21 12.70 -11.58
CA ALA A 190 13.78 13.59 -12.59
C ALA A 190 14.21 12.81 -13.85
N GLU A 191 14.86 11.66 -13.68
CA GLU A 191 15.25 10.77 -14.78
C GLU A 191 14.04 10.13 -15.47
N PHE A 192 13.00 9.77 -14.71
CA PHE A 192 11.76 9.22 -15.27
C PHE A 192 10.98 10.25 -16.09
N LYS A 193 10.95 11.52 -15.66
CA LYS A 193 10.39 12.62 -16.46
C LYS A 193 11.14 12.77 -17.79
N GLN A 194 12.47 12.74 -17.75
CA GLN A 194 13.31 12.85 -18.95
C GLN A 194 13.15 11.66 -19.92
N ALA A 195 12.96 10.44 -19.40
CA ALA A 195 12.69 9.25 -20.20
C ALA A 195 11.31 9.28 -20.88
N ASN A 196 10.27 9.77 -20.20
CA ASN A 196 8.93 9.91 -20.76
C ASN A 196 8.85 10.99 -21.86
N GLU A 197 9.58 12.10 -21.70
CA GLU A 197 9.70 13.13 -22.74
C GLU A 197 10.42 12.60 -24.00
N SER A 198 11.39 11.71 -23.82
CA SER A 198 12.14 11.08 -24.92
C SER A 198 11.31 10.06 -25.69
N THR A 199 10.47 9.28 -25.01
CA THR A 199 9.62 8.25 -25.64
C THR A 199 8.49 8.88 -26.46
N THR A 200 7.97 10.02 -26.03
CA THR A 200 6.90 10.75 -26.73
C THR A 200 7.37 11.30 -28.09
N LYS A 201 8.66 11.65 -28.23
CA LYS A 201 9.26 12.12 -29.48
C LYS A 201 9.51 11.04 -30.53
N ILE A 202 9.52 9.76 -30.15
CA ILE A 202 9.80 8.64 -31.07
C ILE A 202 8.50 8.16 -31.76
N ILE A 203 7.34 8.47 -31.18
CA ILE A 203 6.03 7.99 -31.64
C ILE A 203 5.28 9.07 -32.48
N SER A 204 5.83 10.29 -32.56
CA SER A 204 5.35 11.38 -33.43
C SER A 204 6.15 11.48 -34.72
#